data_AF-A0A315W7R4-F1
#
_entry.id   AF-A0A315W7R4-F1
#
_cell.length_a   1.000
_cell.length_b   1.000
_cell.length_c   1.000
_cell.angle_alpha   90.00
_cell.angle_beta   90.00
_cell.angle_gamma   90.00
#
_symmetry.space_group_name_H-M   'P 1'
#
loop_
_entity.id
_entity.type
_entity.pdbx_description
1 polymer ?
#
loop_
_entity_poly.entity_id
_entity_poly.type
_entity_poly.pdbx_seq_one_letter_code
_entity_poly.pdbx_strand_id
1 'polypeptide(L)'
;MFHPASVIFCHQANDTTRPNVEEGITLFSTLLNNKHFLITFVHALEQQKDFAVRDRCSLASLLTIALHGKLEYYTSIMKDLLVDLIDASASKNPKLMLRRTESVVEKMLTNWMSICMYSYLKVRTERSPERQFDSKRSALTRFFFSQETVGEPFFLLLCAIKQQINKGSIDVLTGKARYTLNEEWLLRENIEAKPQVEHFTNSLLNINVSFQGCGMDSLSVRVMNTDTICQVKEKIIEAFYKNLPFSQWPRAEDVDLEWFDSGSNSKLLQDLDNSSVMEDGRKKLNTVFHYQVPEGASLAMSMKDKKENTLERVKDLDTEKYVHLVLPHDELIETKKSHRHSHRKKVLPEIYLTRLLSTKGTLQKFLDDLFQAILSIPPDRPPLAIKYFFDFLEEQADKRGITDPDTLHIWKTNSLPLRFWVNILKNPQFVFDIDKTDHMDACLSVIAQAFIDACSISDLQLGKDSPTNKLLYAKEIPEYKKRVQCYYKQIQEMPPLSEQEMNAHLAEESRKYRNEFNTNLALTEIYNYAKRYRNQVVNALEANPTARRTQLHHKFEQVIALVEDNIYECCSEA
;
A
#
# COMPACT_ATOMS: atom_id res chain seq x y z
N MET A 1 -7.07 3.81 3.24
CA MET A 1 -6.37 4.05 1.96
C MET A 1 -5.92 5.50 1.90
N PHE A 2 -4.88 5.82 2.66
CA PHE A 2 -4.18 7.11 2.65
C PHE A 2 -2.74 6.79 2.30
N HIS A 3 -2.19 7.42 1.26
CA HIS A 3 -0.76 7.30 0.92
C HIS A 3 0.06 7.67 2.17
N PRO A 4 1.16 6.98 2.53
CA PRO A 4 1.85 7.26 3.80
C PRO A 4 2.66 8.58 3.72
N ALA A 5 2.52 9.32 2.61
CA ALA A 5 3.14 10.63 2.38
C ALA A 5 2.13 11.79 2.45
N SER A 6 0.89 11.54 2.89
CA SER A 6 -0.10 12.59 3.14
C SER A 6 -0.46 12.57 4.62
N VAL A 7 0.43 13.18 5.40
CA VAL A 7 0.22 13.75 6.74
C VAL A 7 -0.97 13.16 7.51
N ILE A 8 -0.67 12.20 8.38
CA ILE A 8 -1.51 11.94 9.56
C ILE A 8 -1.46 13.22 10.38
N PHE A 9 -2.45 14.09 10.22
CA PHE A 9 -2.60 15.31 11.02
C PHE A 9 -3.07 14.94 12.43
N CYS A 10 -2.16 14.35 13.22
CA CYS A 10 -2.31 14.27 14.67
C CYS A 10 -1.87 15.61 15.28
N HIS A 11 -2.87 16.36 15.73
CA HIS A 11 -2.85 17.38 16.78
C HIS A 11 -1.58 18.25 16.93
N GLN A 12 -1.61 19.42 16.27
CA GLN A 12 -1.07 20.64 16.86
C GLN A 12 -2.15 21.72 16.75
N ALA A 13 -2.87 21.92 17.85
CA ALA A 13 -3.77 23.06 18.00
C ALA A 13 -2.91 24.33 18.15
N ASN A 14 -2.78 25.10 17.08
CA ASN A 14 -2.48 26.52 17.20
C ASN A 14 -3.82 27.26 17.21
N ASP A 15 -4.42 27.37 18.39
CA ASP A 15 -5.60 28.19 18.66
C ASP A 15 -5.25 29.67 18.51
N THR A 16 -5.44 30.23 17.31
CA THR A 16 -5.61 31.67 17.05
C THR A 16 -6.38 31.91 15.73
N THR A 17 -7.41 31.11 15.43
CA THR A 17 -8.32 31.43 14.31
C THR A 17 -9.22 32.60 14.70
N ARG A 18 -9.23 33.65 13.86
CA ARG A 18 -10.10 34.82 14.06
C ARG A 18 -11.58 34.40 13.98
N PRO A 19 -12.48 34.97 14.80
CA PRO A 19 -13.90 34.57 14.83
C PRO A 19 -14.61 34.70 13.47
N ASN A 20 -14.26 35.73 12.67
CA ASN A 20 -14.80 35.94 11.33
C ASN A 20 -14.47 34.77 10.37
N VAL A 21 -13.26 34.18 10.51
CA VAL A 21 -12.81 33.05 9.69
C VAL A 21 -13.60 31.79 10.06
N GLU A 22 -13.86 31.57 11.35
CA GLU A 22 -14.63 30.41 11.82
C GLU A 22 -16.09 30.47 11.33
N GLU A 23 -16.70 31.67 11.35
CA GLU A 23 -18.03 31.90 10.79
C GLU A 23 -18.05 31.64 9.27
N GLY A 24 -17.06 32.17 8.55
CA GLY A 24 -16.90 31.96 7.12
C GLY A 24 -16.76 30.48 6.75
N ILE A 25 -15.92 29.72 7.46
CA ILE A 25 -15.75 28.27 7.25
C ILE A 25 -17.04 27.49 7.59
N THR A 26 -17.81 27.93 8.58
CA THR A 26 -19.11 27.33 8.91
C THR A 26 -20.13 27.54 7.79
N LEU A 27 -20.18 28.75 7.20
CA LEU A 27 -21.01 29.04 6.03
C LEU A 27 -20.53 28.25 4.81
N PHE A 28 -19.22 28.11 4.63
CA PHE A 28 -18.66 27.28 3.56
C PHE A 28 -19.05 25.80 3.69
N SER A 29 -19.03 25.27 4.92
CA SER A 29 -19.55 23.93 5.20
C SER A 29 -21.01 23.80 4.80
N THR A 30 -21.83 24.82 5.06
CA THR A 30 -23.25 24.84 4.64
C THR A 30 -23.37 24.81 3.12
N LEU A 31 -22.52 25.53 2.38
CA LEU A 31 -22.46 25.49 0.92
C LEU A 31 -22.05 24.10 0.40
N LEU A 32 -21.04 23.46 0.99
CA LEU A 32 -20.62 22.11 0.61
C LEU A 32 -21.70 21.05 0.89
N ASN A 33 -22.66 21.33 1.78
CA ASN A 33 -23.84 20.49 2.01
C ASN A 33 -25.00 20.79 1.06
N ASN A 34 -24.85 21.78 0.16
CA ASN A 34 -25.80 22.03 -0.91
C ASN A 34 -25.37 21.26 -2.17
N LYS A 35 -26.21 20.30 -2.57
CA LYS A 35 -25.95 19.43 -3.74
C LYS A 35 -25.63 20.20 -5.03
N HIS A 36 -26.36 21.27 -5.31
CA HIS A 36 -26.16 22.06 -6.53
C HIS A 36 -24.87 22.88 -6.48
N PHE A 37 -24.50 23.40 -5.30
CA PHE A 37 -23.21 24.06 -5.12
C PHE A 37 -22.08 23.07 -5.36
N LEU A 38 -22.06 21.94 -4.63
CA LEU A 38 -20.93 21.02 -4.64
C LEU A 38 -20.68 20.38 -6.01
N ILE A 39 -21.73 19.97 -6.73
CA ILE A 39 -21.59 19.43 -8.09
C ILE A 39 -21.03 20.50 -9.04
N THR A 40 -21.58 21.72 -9.00
CA THR A 40 -21.11 22.83 -9.85
C THR A 40 -19.66 23.22 -9.51
N PHE A 41 -19.33 23.21 -8.23
CA PHE A 41 -17.99 23.49 -7.72
C PHE A 41 -16.96 22.50 -8.25
N VAL A 42 -17.23 21.18 -8.15
CA VAL A 42 -16.34 20.15 -8.68
C VAL A 42 -16.14 20.31 -10.19
N HIS A 43 -17.22 20.46 -10.95
CA HIS A 43 -17.14 20.65 -12.40
C HIS A 43 -16.37 21.90 -12.80
N ALA A 44 -16.57 23.02 -12.10
CA ALA A 44 -15.85 24.27 -12.37
C ALA A 44 -14.34 24.10 -12.19
N LEU A 45 -13.91 23.37 -11.16
CA LEU A 45 -12.49 23.10 -10.90
C LEU A 45 -11.90 22.14 -11.93
N GLU A 46 -12.60 21.06 -12.29
CA GLU A 46 -12.08 20.07 -13.26
C GLU A 46 -11.89 20.62 -14.67
N GLN A 47 -12.62 21.66 -15.03
CA GLN A 47 -12.48 22.34 -16.33
C GLN A 47 -11.20 23.18 -16.43
N GLN A 48 -10.53 23.48 -15.32
CA GLN A 48 -9.33 24.31 -15.31
C GLN A 48 -8.10 23.51 -15.77
N LYS A 49 -7.33 24.10 -16.69
CA LYS A 49 -6.14 23.44 -17.27
C LYS A 49 -5.01 23.26 -16.25
N ASP A 50 -4.90 24.17 -15.29
CA ASP A 50 -3.91 24.13 -14.21
C ASP A 50 -4.38 23.30 -12.99
N PHE A 51 -5.59 22.73 -13.02
CA PHE A 51 -6.08 21.80 -12.01
C PHE A 51 -5.62 20.37 -12.32
N ALA A 52 -4.42 20.05 -11.85
CA ALA A 52 -3.70 18.82 -12.16
C ALA A 52 -4.34 17.58 -11.51
N VAL A 53 -3.93 16.39 -11.96
CA VAL A 53 -4.40 15.10 -11.39
C VAL A 53 -4.16 15.00 -9.88
N ARG A 54 -3.05 15.57 -9.39
CA ARG A 54 -2.76 15.66 -7.96
C ARG A 54 -3.82 16.47 -7.22
N ASP A 55 -4.21 17.62 -7.77
CA ASP A 55 -5.20 18.52 -7.15
C ASP A 55 -6.59 17.88 -7.14
N ARG A 56 -6.96 17.17 -8.23
CA ARG A 56 -8.18 16.33 -8.30
C ARG A 56 -8.20 15.29 -7.18
N CYS A 57 -7.08 14.59 -6.99
CA CYS A 57 -6.96 13.58 -5.96
C CYS A 57 -7.04 14.19 -4.55
N SER A 58 -6.37 15.32 -4.32
CA SER A 58 -6.40 16.04 -3.05
C SER A 58 -7.80 16.53 -2.72
N LEU A 59 -8.48 17.20 -3.66
CA LEU A 59 -9.85 17.67 -3.47
C LEU A 59 -10.81 16.52 -3.15
N ALA A 60 -10.72 15.41 -3.89
CA ALA A 60 -11.54 14.23 -3.64
C ALA A 60 -11.35 13.69 -2.21
N SER A 61 -10.11 13.55 -1.74
CA SER A 61 -9.79 13.09 -0.39
C SER A 61 -10.21 14.08 0.69
N LEU A 62 -10.05 15.39 0.46
CA LEU A 62 -10.53 16.41 1.38
C LEU A 62 -12.06 16.41 1.48
N LEU A 63 -12.76 16.28 0.36
CA LEU A 63 -14.23 16.15 0.33
C LEU A 63 -14.69 14.89 1.07
N THR A 64 -13.99 13.76 0.89
CA THR A 64 -14.29 12.54 1.65
C THR A 64 -14.17 12.79 3.15
N ILE A 65 -13.13 13.48 3.62
CA ILE A 65 -12.94 13.78 5.05
C ILE A 65 -14.01 14.76 5.55
N ALA A 66 -14.21 15.88 4.85
CA ALA A 66 -15.16 16.92 5.22
C ALA A 66 -16.61 16.40 5.29
N LEU A 67 -16.95 15.43 4.44
CA LEU A 67 -18.28 14.81 4.35
C LEU A 67 -18.34 13.42 5.00
N HIS A 68 -17.29 12.98 5.72
CA HIS A 68 -17.24 11.65 6.34
C HIS A 68 -18.36 11.45 7.37
N GLY A 69 -18.79 12.51 8.05
CA GLY A 69 -19.93 12.46 8.97
C GLY A 69 -21.29 12.31 8.30
N LYS A 70 -21.35 12.35 6.95
CA LYS A 70 -22.56 12.37 6.13
C LYS A 70 -22.40 11.46 4.90
N LEU A 71 -22.02 10.20 5.10
CA LEU A 71 -21.70 9.28 4.00
C LEU A 71 -22.88 9.03 3.04
N GLU A 72 -24.13 9.13 3.51
CA GLU A 72 -25.31 9.11 2.65
C GLU A 72 -25.27 10.24 1.61
N TYR A 73 -25.10 11.49 2.07
CA TYR A 73 -24.98 12.66 1.21
C TYR A 73 -23.77 12.55 0.27
N TYR A 74 -22.62 12.15 0.80
CA TYR A 74 -21.40 11.93 0.01
C TYR A 74 -21.62 10.89 -1.10
N THR A 75 -22.33 9.80 -0.80
CA THR A 75 -22.66 8.74 -1.78
C THR A 75 -23.60 9.27 -2.85
N SER A 76 -24.60 10.09 -2.49
CA SER A 76 -25.48 10.74 -3.46
C SER A 76 -24.71 11.65 -4.42
N ILE A 77 -23.81 12.49 -3.90
CA ILE A 77 -22.96 13.37 -4.72
C ILE A 77 -22.05 12.55 -5.64
N MET A 78 -21.43 11.50 -5.11
CA MET A 78 -20.57 10.62 -5.90
C MET A 78 -21.36 9.93 -7.04
N LYS A 79 -22.58 9.44 -6.78
CA LYS A 79 -23.44 8.84 -7.82
C LYS A 79 -23.76 9.83 -8.93
N ASP A 80 -24.17 11.05 -8.58
CA ASP A 80 -24.46 12.11 -9.56
C ASP A 80 -23.24 12.45 -10.43
N LEU A 81 -22.07 12.67 -9.80
CA LEU A 81 -20.83 12.94 -10.54
C LEU A 81 -20.39 11.74 -11.40
N LEU A 82 -20.67 10.50 -10.96
CA LEU A 82 -20.40 9.30 -11.76
C LEU A 82 -21.34 9.21 -12.95
N VAL A 83 -22.61 9.59 -12.81
CA VAL A 83 -23.56 9.67 -13.93
C VAL A 83 -23.02 10.63 -14.99
N ASP A 84 -22.57 11.82 -14.59
CA ASP A 84 -21.96 12.79 -15.51
C ASP A 84 -20.71 12.22 -16.21
N LEU A 85 -19.85 11.51 -15.47
CA LEU A 85 -18.66 10.85 -16.03
C LEU A 85 -19.04 9.72 -17.01
N ILE A 86 -20.09 8.96 -16.71
CA ILE A 86 -20.60 7.89 -17.56
C ILE A 86 -21.13 8.47 -18.86
N ASP A 87 -21.91 9.55 -18.82
CA ASP A 87 -22.42 10.22 -20.02
C ASP A 87 -21.27 10.73 -20.91
N ALA A 88 -20.27 11.36 -20.29
CA ALA A 88 -19.07 11.81 -21.00
C ALA A 88 -18.29 10.63 -21.63
N SER A 89 -18.26 9.46 -20.97
CA SER A 89 -17.54 8.27 -21.43
C SER A 89 -18.31 7.47 -22.49
N ALA A 90 -19.64 7.38 -22.34
CA ALA A 90 -20.53 6.65 -23.23
C ALA A 90 -20.54 7.24 -24.65
N SER A 91 -20.36 8.57 -24.76
CA SER A 91 -20.18 9.26 -26.04
C SER A 91 -18.90 8.87 -26.80
N LYS A 92 -17.92 8.25 -26.11
CA LYS A 92 -16.62 7.84 -26.67
C LYS A 92 -16.53 6.32 -26.77
N ASN A 93 -15.92 5.69 -25.77
CA ASN A 93 -15.77 4.26 -25.67
C ASN A 93 -16.12 3.84 -24.24
N PRO A 94 -17.28 3.22 -24.03
CA PRO A 94 -17.71 2.75 -22.71
C PRO A 94 -16.68 1.86 -22.00
N LYS A 95 -15.88 1.07 -22.73
CA LYS A 95 -14.85 0.18 -22.15
C LYS A 95 -13.66 0.94 -21.55
N LEU A 96 -13.54 2.25 -21.75
CA LEU A 96 -12.47 3.07 -21.17
C LEU A 96 -12.90 3.78 -19.87
N MET A 97 -14.18 3.70 -19.50
CA MET A 97 -14.72 4.27 -18.28
C MET A 97 -14.01 3.71 -17.04
N LEU A 98 -13.66 4.59 -16.11
CA LEU A 98 -12.92 4.29 -14.89
C LEU A 98 -11.55 3.60 -15.10
N ARG A 99 -10.96 3.65 -16.30
CA ARG A 99 -9.66 2.98 -16.55
C ARG A 99 -8.46 3.70 -15.92
N ARG A 100 -8.54 5.02 -15.75
CA ARG A 100 -7.47 5.85 -15.17
C ARG A 100 -8.05 6.69 -14.04
N THR A 101 -7.24 7.46 -13.32
CA THR A 101 -7.77 8.42 -12.33
C THR A 101 -7.54 9.81 -12.90
N GLU A 102 -8.49 10.26 -13.71
CA GLU A 102 -8.46 11.54 -14.40
C GLU A 102 -9.54 12.49 -13.86
N SER A 103 -10.43 12.05 -12.96
CA SER A 103 -11.45 12.89 -12.33
C SER A 103 -11.45 12.81 -10.80
N VAL A 104 -12.02 13.82 -10.16
CA VAL A 104 -12.31 13.91 -8.72
C VAL A 104 -13.20 12.74 -8.32
N VAL A 105 -14.24 12.45 -9.11
CA VAL A 105 -15.19 11.39 -8.78
C VAL A 105 -14.57 9.99 -8.80
N GLU A 106 -13.61 9.72 -9.70
CA GLU A 106 -12.85 8.47 -9.72
C GLU A 106 -12.05 8.25 -8.44
N LYS A 107 -11.46 9.33 -7.90
CA LYS A 107 -10.78 9.27 -6.60
C LYS A 107 -11.78 9.20 -5.45
N MET A 108 -12.91 9.91 -5.50
CA MET A 108 -13.99 9.80 -4.52
C MET A 108 -14.52 8.36 -4.41
N LEU A 109 -14.71 7.68 -5.56
CA LEU A 109 -15.09 6.26 -5.61
C LEU A 109 -14.06 5.37 -4.94
N THR A 110 -12.78 5.61 -5.21
CA THR A 110 -11.68 4.86 -4.58
C THR A 110 -11.69 5.04 -3.05
N ASN A 111 -11.94 6.26 -2.57
CA ASN A 111 -12.06 6.55 -1.14
C ASN A 111 -13.33 5.93 -0.54
N TRP A 112 -14.46 5.97 -1.25
CA TRP A 112 -15.73 5.36 -0.84
C TRP A 112 -15.60 3.84 -0.67
N MET A 113 -15.01 3.18 -1.67
CA MET A 113 -14.69 1.75 -1.60
C MET A 113 -13.81 1.45 -0.38
N SER A 114 -12.85 2.33 -0.08
CA SER A 114 -11.98 2.16 1.09
C SER A 114 -12.73 2.23 2.42
N ILE A 115 -13.69 3.14 2.55
CA ILE A 115 -14.52 3.28 3.74
C ILE A 115 -15.39 2.02 3.91
N CYS A 116 -16.13 1.65 2.86
CA CYS A 116 -17.06 0.53 2.91
C CYS A 116 -16.37 -0.83 3.06
N MET A 117 -15.17 -1.00 2.49
CA MET A 117 -14.44 -2.27 2.52
C MET A 117 -13.51 -2.44 3.72
N TYR A 118 -13.31 -1.39 4.53
CA TYR A 118 -12.38 -1.46 5.66
C TYR A 118 -12.77 -2.53 6.69
N SER A 119 -14.07 -2.73 6.93
CA SER A 119 -14.57 -3.78 7.83
C SER A 119 -14.24 -5.20 7.36
N TYR A 120 -14.13 -5.43 6.03
CA TYR A 120 -13.74 -6.70 5.42
C TYR A 120 -12.22 -6.93 5.45
N LEU A 121 -11.43 -5.86 5.56
CA LEU A 121 -9.99 -5.93 5.77
C LEU A 121 -9.63 -6.15 7.25
N LYS A 122 -10.41 -5.60 8.17
CA LYS A 122 -10.04 -5.53 9.59
C LYS A 122 -10.02 -6.91 10.25
N VAL A 123 -8.83 -7.40 10.58
CA VAL A 123 -8.64 -8.59 11.42
C VAL A 123 -9.26 -8.32 12.80
N ARG A 124 -10.31 -9.05 13.15
CA ARG A 124 -10.90 -8.97 14.50
C ARG A 124 -10.06 -9.78 15.47
N THR A 125 -9.40 -9.11 16.40
CA THR A 125 -8.97 -9.72 17.66
C THR A 125 -10.15 -9.64 18.63
N GLU A 126 -10.93 -10.71 18.76
CA GLU A 126 -11.84 -10.81 19.90
C GLU A 126 -10.98 -10.91 21.18
N ARG A 127 -10.91 -9.84 21.96
CA ARG A 127 -10.44 -9.91 23.34
C ARG A 127 -11.49 -10.70 24.13
N SER A 128 -11.28 -11.99 24.33
CA SER A 128 -11.99 -12.70 25.40
C SER A 128 -11.58 -12.09 26.75
N PRO A 129 -12.50 -11.85 27.69
CA PRO A 129 -12.14 -11.42 29.03
C PRO A 129 -11.32 -12.51 29.72
N GLU A 130 -10.29 -12.07 30.43
CA GLU A 130 -9.32 -12.82 31.21
C GLU A 130 -9.84 -14.16 31.75
N ARG A 131 -9.29 -15.27 31.23
CA ARG A 131 -9.19 -16.51 31.98
C ARG A 131 -7.72 -16.84 32.17
N GLN A 132 -7.28 -16.58 33.39
CA GLN A 132 -5.99 -16.96 33.96
C GLN A 132 -5.76 -18.46 33.76
N PHE A 133 -4.86 -18.87 32.86
CA PHE A 133 -4.39 -20.25 32.79
C PHE A 133 -2.96 -20.39 32.27
N ASP A 134 -2.21 -21.09 33.11
CA ASP A 134 -0.84 -21.59 33.13
C ASP A 134 0.09 -21.55 31.91
N SER A 135 1.35 -21.27 32.27
CA SER A 135 2.56 -21.35 31.47
C SER A 135 2.82 -22.79 30.99
N LYS A 136 3.27 -22.93 29.73
CA LYS A 136 3.82 -24.14 29.05
C LYS A 136 3.08 -24.72 27.83
N ARG A 137 2.29 -23.93 27.09
CA ARG A 137 2.00 -24.24 25.68
C ARG A 137 2.25 -23.05 24.77
N SER A 138 3.07 -23.30 23.75
CA SER A 138 3.36 -22.47 22.57
C SER A 138 2.23 -21.50 22.23
N ALA A 139 2.51 -20.20 22.34
CA ALA A 139 1.60 -19.10 22.04
C ALA A 139 1.42 -18.85 20.53
N LEU A 140 1.29 -19.92 19.73
CA LEU A 140 1.00 -19.86 18.29
C LEU A 140 -0.47 -20.12 17.95
N THR A 141 -1.38 -20.16 18.94
CA THR A 141 -2.80 -20.47 18.67
C THR A 141 -3.77 -19.81 19.67
N ARG A 142 -3.52 -18.57 20.08
CA ARG A 142 -4.49 -17.77 20.87
C ARG A 142 -4.83 -16.41 20.28
N PHE A 143 -4.83 -16.37 18.96
CA PHE A 143 -5.75 -15.49 18.25
C PHE A 143 -6.80 -16.39 17.63
N PHE A 144 -8.01 -16.40 18.19
CA PHE A 144 -9.16 -16.89 17.45
C PHE A 144 -9.40 -15.86 16.35
N PHE A 145 -8.77 -16.08 15.20
CA PHE A 145 -9.06 -15.33 13.99
C PHE A 145 -10.25 -16.01 13.31
N SER A 146 -11.30 -15.25 13.04
CA SER A 146 -12.37 -15.75 12.19
C SER A 146 -11.91 -15.69 10.73
N GLN A 147 -12.17 -16.75 9.95
CA GLN A 147 -11.97 -16.80 8.48
C GLN A 147 -12.82 -15.75 7.70
N GLU A 148 -13.49 -14.84 8.40
CA GLU A 148 -14.42 -13.84 7.88
C GLU A 148 -13.77 -12.60 7.23
N THR A 149 -12.44 -12.47 7.20
CA THR A 149 -11.77 -11.21 6.76
C THR A 149 -10.57 -11.44 5.84
N VAL A 150 -10.31 -10.48 4.94
CA VAL A 150 -9.20 -10.53 3.97
C VAL A 150 -7.85 -10.17 4.61
N GLY A 151 -7.86 -9.46 5.74
CA GLY A 151 -6.63 -8.99 6.39
C GLY A 151 -5.71 -10.12 6.84
N GLU A 152 -6.26 -11.21 7.38
CA GLU A 152 -5.46 -12.34 7.86
C GLU A 152 -4.69 -13.06 6.73
N PRO A 153 -5.33 -13.58 5.67
CA PRO A 153 -4.60 -14.24 4.59
C PRO A 153 -3.62 -13.27 3.90
N PHE A 154 -3.94 -11.97 3.87
CA PHE A 154 -3.00 -10.99 3.35
C PHE A 154 -1.75 -10.84 4.23
N PHE A 155 -1.93 -10.71 5.56
CA PHE A 155 -0.82 -10.63 6.50
C PHE A 155 0.03 -11.91 6.49
N LEU A 156 -0.60 -13.08 6.43
CA LEU A 156 0.10 -14.36 6.33
C LEU A 156 0.93 -14.47 5.05
N LEU A 157 0.41 -13.97 3.91
CA LEU A 157 1.18 -13.90 2.66
C LEU A 157 2.42 -12.99 2.81
N LEU A 158 2.28 -11.82 3.44
CA LEU A 158 3.42 -10.91 3.69
C LEU A 158 4.49 -11.57 4.55
N CYS A 159 4.08 -12.23 5.64
CA CYS A 159 4.97 -13.02 6.49
C CYS A 159 5.65 -14.15 5.71
N ALA A 160 4.91 -14.88 4.88
CA ALA A 160 5.44 -15.96 4.06
C ALA A 160 6.48 -15.44 3.03
N ILE A 161 6.20 -14.31 2.37
CA ILE A 161 7.14 -13.66 1.46
C ILE A 161 8.43 -13.29 2.21
N LYS A 162 8.32 -12.58 3.33
CA LYS A 162 9.48 -12.14 4.11
C LYS A 162 10.31 -13.33 4.61
N GLN A 163 9.66 -14.34 5.18
CA GLN A 163 10.32 -15.56 5.62
C GLN A 163 11.00 -16.31 4.47
N GLN A 164 10.38 -16.38 3.30
CA GLN A 164 10.93 -17.08 2.15
C GLN A 164 12.15 -16.36 1.57
N ILE A 165 12.13 -15.03 1.50
CA ILE A 165 13.28 -14.21 1.08
C ILE A 165 14.44 -14.42 2.07
N ASN A 166 14.16 -14.37 3.38
CA ASN A 166 15.16 -14.50 4.45
C ASN A 166 15.83 -15.88 4.57
N LYS A 167 15.35 -16.91 3.86
CA LYS A 167 15.99 -18.25 3.81
C LYS A 167 17.22 -18.30 2.89
N GLY A 168 17.49 -17.25 2.14
CA GLY A 168 18.64 -17.17 1.24
C GLY A 168 19.43 -15.89 1.45
N SER A 169 20.60 -15.82 0.83
CA SER A 169 21.44 -14.63 0.83
C SER A 169 20.72 -13.44 0.18
N ILE A 170 20.84 -12.28 0.82
CA ILE A 170 20.27 -11.00 0.38
C ILE A 170 21.43 -10.00 0.34
N ASP A 171 21.63 -9.36 -0.81
CA ASP A 171 22.61 -8.28 -0.92
C ASP A 171 22.03 -6.99 -0.33
N VAL A 172 22.57 -6.49 0.79
CA VAL A 172 22.04 -5.32 1.50
C VAL A 172 22.09 -4.02 0.67
N LEU A 173 23.02 -3.91 -0.29
CA LEU A 173 23.22 -2.69 -1.09
C LEU A 173 22.24 -2.62 -2.28
N THR A 174 22.09 -3.72 -3.02
CA THR A 174 21.20 -3.77 -4.20
C THR A 174 19.79 -4.28 -3.87
N GLY A 175 19.59 -4.90 -2.70
CA GLY A 175 18.37 -5.59 -2.31
C GLY A 175 18.10 -6.90 -3.05
N LYS A 176 18.97 -7.33 -3.98
CA LYS A 176 18.79 -8.58 -4.74
C LYS A 176 18.93 -9.79 -3.80
N ALA A 177 18.02 -10.76 -3.91
CA ALA A 177 18.08 -11.98 -3.08
C ALA A 177 18.01 -13.27 -3.89
N ARG A 178 18.46 -14.35 -3.27
CA ARG A 178 18.40 -15.71 -3.84
C ARG A 178 16.97 -16.17 -4.13
N TYR A 179 16.03 -15.86 -3.23
CA TYR A 179 14.62 -16.22 -3.34
C TYR A 179 13.78 -14.97 -3.54
N THR A 180 13.00 -14.94 -4.61
CA THR A 180 12.10 -13.83 -4.96
C THR A 180 11.07 -14.28 -5.99
N LEU A 181 10.02 -13.50 -6.18
CA LEU A 181 9.07 -13.64 -7.29
C LEU A 181 9.43 -12.77 -8.50
N ASN A 182 10.36 -11.83 -8.34
CA ASN A 182 10.67 -10.83 -9.36
C ASN A 182 12.07 -11.06 -9.95
N GLU A 183 12.17 -11.17 -11.28
CA GLU A 183 13.43 -11.45 -11.97
C GLU A 183 14.50 -10.35 -11.79
N GLU A 184 14.09 -9.08 -11.72
CA GLU A 184 15.01 -7.93 -11.60
C GLU A 184 15.68 -7.91 -10.22
N TRP A 185 15.00 -8.48 -9.22
CA TRP A 185 15.44 -8.57 -7.83
C TRP A 185 16.13 -9.90 -7.50
N LEU A 186 16.42 -10.71 -8.52
CA LEU A 186 17.06 -12.00 -8.33
C LEU A 186 18.58 -11.83 -8.21
N LEU A 187 19.16 -12.40 -7.15
CA LEU A 187 20.61 -12.46 -6.97
C LEU A 187 21.21 -13.46 -7.97
N ARG A 188 21.95 -12.93 -8.94
CA ARG A 188 22.58 -13.72 -10.02
C ARG A 188 23.97 -14.24 -9.64
N GLU A 189 24.62 -13.64 -8.66
CA GLU A 189 25.92 -14.10 -8.17
C GLU A 189 25.86 -15.54 -7.64
N ASN A 190 26.85 -16.35 -8.04
CA ASN A 190 27.00 -17.70 -7.51
C ASN A 190 27.82 -17.65 -6.21
N ILE A 191 27.14 -17.30 -5.13
CA ILE A 191 27.74 -17.14 -3.80
C ILE A 191 28.41 -18.43 -3.29
N GLU A 192 27.92 -19.61 -3.69
CA GLU A 192 28.44 -20.91 -3.27
C GLU A 192 29.74 -21.32 -4.00
N ALA A 193 30.05 -20.72 -5.15
CA ALA A 193 31.12 -21.17 -6.02
C ALA A 193 32.34 -20.25 -6.02
N LYS A 194 32.61 -19.48 -4.95
CA LYS A 194 33.88 -18.73 -4.83
C LYS A 194 34.99 -19.70 -4.35
N PRO A 195 35.88 -20.19 -5.23
CA PRO A 195 36.88 -21.22 -4.89
C PRO A 195 38.06 -20.70 -4.05
N GLN A 196 38.05 -19.42 -3.65
CA GLN A 196 39.16 -18.76 -2.98
C GLN A 196 39.11 -18.81 -1.45
N VAL A 197 38.05 -19.41 -0.87
CA VAL A 197 37.87 -19.49 0.58
C VAL A 197 37.69 -20.95 0.98
N GLU A 198 38.75 -21.56 1.50
CA GLU A 198 38.67 -22.89 2.13
C GLU A 198 37.58 -22.84 3.24
N HIS A 199 36.73 -23.87 3.30
CA HIS A 199 35.62 -24.02 4.27
C HIS A 199 34.41 -23.08 4.14
N PHE A 200 34.25 -22.26 3.09
CA PHE A 200 33.02 -21.50 2.88
C PHE A 200 31.89 -22.39 2.34
N THR A 201 30.93 -22.74 3.20
CA THR A 201 29.63 -23.28 2.78
C THR A 201 28.57 -22.22 3.06
N ASN A 202 27.79 -21.82 2.06
CA ASN A 202 26.64 -20.94 2.30
C ASN A 202 25.64 -21.68 3.20
N SER A 203 25.54 -21.28 4.45
CA SER A 203 24.84 -22.04 5.48
C SER A 203 23.94 -21.14 6.31
N LEU A 204 22.75 -21.66 6.58
CA LEU A 204 21.86 -21.16 7.62
C LEU A 204 22.41 -21.59 8.97
N LEU A 205 22.56 -20.62 9.86
CA LEU A 205 23.06 -20.81 11.21
C LEU A 205 21.98 -20.41 12.22
N ASN A 206 21.91 -21.12 13.35
CA ASN A 206 21.16 -20.69 14.53
C ASN A 206 22.10 -20.03 15.53
N ILE A 207 21.81 -18.79 15.91
CA ILE A 207 22.52 -18.08 16.97
C ILE A 207 21.62 -17.92 18.19
N ASN A 208 22.19 -17.93 19.39
CA ASN A 208 21.48 -17.72 20.64
C ASN A 208 21.72 -16.28 21.09
N VAL A 209 20.65 -15.50 21.26
CA VAL A 209 20.76 -14.07 21.54
C VAL A 209 20.02 -13.70 22.81
N SER A 210 20.67 -12.99 23.71
CA SER A 210 20.02 -12.28 24.82
C SER A 210 19.83 -10.80 24.47
N PHE A 211 18.76 -10.17 24.93
CA PHE A 211 18.52 -8.74 24.72
C PHE A 211 18.34 -8.06 26.08
N GLN A 212 19.30 -7.18 26.42
CA GLN A 212 19.28 -6.44 27.68
C GLN A 212 18.02 -5.55 27.77
N GLY A 213 17.21 -5.75 28.81
CA GLY A 213 16.00 -4.95 29.07
C GLY A 213 14.70 -5.49 28.44
N CYS A 214 14.74 -6.59 27.68
CA CYS A 214 13.54 -7.18 27.06
C CYS A 214 12.82 -8.24 27.92
N GLY A 215 13.33 -8.55 29.12
CA GLY A 215 12.72 -9.49 30.07
C GLY A 215 12.67 -10.97 29.63
N MET A 216 13.33 -11.31 28.52
CA MET A 216 13.43 -12.66 27.98
C MET A 216 14.88 -13.17 28.12
N ASP A 217 15.06 -14.42 28.53
CA ASP A 217 16.38 -14.98 28.83
C ASP A 217 17.29 -15.06 27.58
N SER A 218 16.85 -15.79 26.55
CA SER A 218 17.53 -15.87 25.25
C SER A 218 16.62 -16.44 24.16
N LEU A 219 16.84 -16.04 22.91
CA LEU A 219 16.12 -16.53 21.74
C LEU A 219 17.09 -17.13 20.72
N SER A 220 16.67 -18.24 20.09
CA SER A 220 17.38 -18.80 18.94
C SER A 220 16.91 -18.12 17.64
N VAL A 221 17.83 -17.47 16.94
CA VAL A 221 17.57 -16.68 15.73
C VAL A 221 18.32 -17.30 14.55
N ARG A 222 17.64 -17.47 13.41
CA ARG A 222 18.24 -17.99 12.18
C ARG A 222 18.85 -16.87 11.34
N VAL A 223 20.12 -17.02 10.97
CA VAL A 223 20.89 -16.08 10.15
C VAL A 223 21.63 -16.82 9.04
N MET A 224 21.95 -16.13 7.96
CA MET A 224 22.84 -16.62 6.93
C MET A 224 24.28 -16.24 7.29
N ASN A 225 25.24 -17.10 6.96
CA ASN A 225 26.65 -16.73 7.04
C ASN A 225 27.01 -15.49 6.16
N THR A 226 26.19 -15.23 5.15
CA THR A 226 26.29 -14.11 4.20
C THR A 226 25.49 -12.88 4.63
N ASP A 227 24.82 -12.91 5.79
CA ASP A 227 24.18 -11.71 6.32
C ASP A 227 25.25 -10.73 6.82
N THR A 228 25.08 -9.45 6.51
CA THR A 228 25.76 -8.33 7.19
C THR A 228 25.34 -8.24 8.64
N ILE A 229 26.11 -7.53 9.46
CA ILE A 229 25.76 -7.34 10.88
C ILE A 229 24.47 -6.54 11.04
N CYS A 230 24.19 -5.56 10.18
CA CYS A 230 22.89 -4.88 10.14
C CYS A 230 21.74 -5.86 9.87
N GLN A 231 21.87 -6.74 8.88
CA GLN A 231 20.84 -7.74 8.59
C GLN A 231 20.62 -8.72 9.76
N VAL A 232 21.70 -9.10 10.46
CA VAL A 232 21.60 -9.92 11.68
C VAL A 232 20.84 -9.16 12.77
N LYS A 233 21.17 -7.88 13.00
CA LYS A 233 20.45 -7.03 13.97
C LYS A 233 18.96 -6.94 13.65
N GLU A 234 18.60 -6.71 12.38
CA GLU A 234 17.20 -6.68 11.94
C GLU A 234 16.47 -8.00 12.22
N LYS A 235 17.10 -9.15 11.95
CA LYS A 235 16.53 -10.49 12.22
C LYS A 235 16.36 -10.75 13.72
N ILE A 236 17.28 -10.27 14.56
CA ILE A 236 17.18 -10.36 16.01
C ILE A 236 16.04 -9.48 16.52
N ILE A 237 15.98 -8.21 16.11
CA ILE A 237 14.90 -7.30 16.49
C ILE A 237 13.55 -7.90 16.10
N GLU A 238 13.43 -8.46 14.90
CA GLU A 238 12.22 -9.17 14.48
C GLU A 238 11.85 -10.33 15.41
N ALA A 239 12.82 -11.14 15.86
CA ALA A 239 12.55 -12.26 16.75
C ALA A 239 12.01 -11.83 18.12
N PHE A 240 12.56 -10.74 18.69
CA PHE A 240 12.16 -10.21 20.01
C PHE A 240 10.87 -9.39 19.93
N TYR A 241 10.68 -8.59 18.87
CA TYR A 241 9.58 -7.63 18.74
C TYR A 241 8.43 -8.13 17.84
N LYS A 242 8.45 -9.38 17.36
CA LYS A 242 7.42 -9.96 16.45
C LYS A 242 5.95 -9.76 16.85
N ASN A 243 5.67 -9.54 18.14
CA ASN A 243 4.31 -9.36 18.67
C ASN A 243 3.93 -7.87 18.85
N LEU A 244 4.81 -6.95 18.48
CA LEU A 244 4.60 -5.51 18.56
C LEU A 244 4.49 -4.90 17.16
N PRO A 245 3.73 -3.80 16.99
CA PRO A 245 3.69 -3.05 15.73
C PRO A 245 5.09 -2.56 15.32
N PHE A 246 5.39 -2.55 14.02
CA PHE A 246 6.72 -2.18 13.53
C PHE A 246 7.15 -0.77 13.98
N SER A 247 6.22 0.18 14.05
CA SER A 247 6.48 1.54 14.54
C SER A 247 7.08 1.63 15.95
N GLN A 248 6.99 0.57 16.76
CA GLN A 248 7.54 0.51 18.12
C GLN A 248 8.91 -0.17 18.19
N TRP A 249 9.42 -0.69 17.08
CA TRP A 249 10.67 -1.44 17.07
C TRP A 249 11.87 -0.49 17.14
N PRO A 250 12.94 -0.84 17.87
CA PRO A 250 14.21 -0.14 17.73
C PRO A 250 14.75 -0.34 16.31
N ARG A 251 15.54 0.62 15.82
CA ARG A 251 16.22 0.43 14.54
C ARG A 251 17.52 -0.33 14.75
N ALA A 252 18.01 -0.99 13.71
CA ALA A 252 19.30 -1.67 13.73
C ALA A 252 20.48 -0.73 14.06
N GLU A 253 20.34 0.57 13.73
CA GLU A 253 21.30 1.62 14.06
C GLU A 253 21.36 1.95 15.56
N ASP A 254 20.26 1.74 16.29
CA ASP A 254 20.09 2.09 17.71
C ASP A 254 20.60 1.00 18.67
N VAL A 255 21.02 -0.15 18.14
CA VAL A 255 21.43 -1.30 18.93
C VAL A 255 22.86 -1.73 18.61
N ASP A 256 23.55 -2.23 19.63
CA ASP A 256 24.83 -2.91 19.51
C ASP A 256 24.65 -4.43 19.59
N LEU A 257 25.59 -5.15 18.99
CA LEU A 257 25.58 -6.60 18.95
C LEU A 257 26.96 -7.12 19.31
N GLU A 258 27.05 -7.80 20.45
CA GLU A 258 28.29 -8.39 20.95
C GLU A 258 28.22 -9.91 20.82
N TRP A 259 29.31 -10.52 20.37
CA TRP A 259 29.50 -11.97 20.34
C TRP A 259 30.45 -12.40 21.45
N PHE A 260 30.08 -13.43 22.21
CA PHE A 260 30.91 -14.03 23.25
C PHE A 260 31.59 -15.29 22.72
N ASP A 261 32.91 -15.28 22.68
CA ASP A 261 33.71 -16.46 22.39
C ASP A 261 33.84 -17.34 23.65
N SER A 262 34.10 -18.62 23.41
CA SER A 262 34.30 -19.71 24.37
C SER A 262 35.32 -19.39 25.47
N GLY A 263 36.23 -18.43 25.22
CA GLY A 263 37.32 -18.02 26.11
C GLY A 263 37.04 -16.82 27.03
N SER A 264 35.78 -16.45 27.27
CA SER A 264 35.38 -15.27 28.09
C SER A 264 35.70 -13.90 27.48
N ASN A 265 36.06 -13.84 26.19
CA ASN A 265 36.21 -12.60 25.45
C ASN A 265 34.90 -12.26 24.73
N SER A 266 34.50 -10.98 24.74
CA SER A 266 33.44 -10.47 23.88
C SER A 266 34.00 -9.63 22.74
N LYS A 267 33.32 -9.64 21.59
CA LYS A 267 33.66 -8.83 20.42
C LYS A 267 32.41 -8.10 19.94
N LEU A 268 32.50 -6.78 19.85
CA LEU A 268 31.47 -5.96 19.21
C LEU A 268 31.49 -6.19 17.70
N LEU A 269 30.34 -6.54 17.14
CA LEU A 269 30.17 -6.78 15.71
C LEU A 269 29.61 -5.53 15.03
N GLN A 270 30.22 -5.13 13.93
CA GLN A 270 29.81 -3.97 13.13
C GLN A 270 29.95 -4.27 11.64
N ASP A 271 29.16 -3.62 10.79
CA ASP A 271 29.29 -3.78 9.33
C ASP A 271 30.64 -3.27 8.81
N LEU A 272 31.26 -2.34 9.52
CA LEU A 272 32.58 -1.81 9.22
C LEU A 272 33.36 -1.65 10.52
N ASP A 273 34.56 -2.21 10.56
CA ASP A 273 35.51 -2.03 11.65
C ASP A 273 36.95 -2.05 11.11
N ASN A 274 37.93 -2.06 12.02
CA ASN A 274 39.35 -2.13 11.66
C ASN A 274 39.75 -3.46 10.99
N SER A 275 38.89 -4.48 11.02
CA SER A 275 39.12 -5.77 10.38
C SER A 275 38.50 -5.87 8.98
N SER A 276 37.71 -4.89 8.54
CA SER A 276 37.04 -4.90 7.23
C SER A 276 38.02 -5.01 6.06
N VAL A 277 37.70 -5.92 5.15
CA VAL A 277 38.53 -6.26 3.99
C VAL A 277 38.26 -5.31 2.82
N MET A 278 39.30 -5.01 2.03
CA MET A 278 39.16 -4.30 0.75
C MET A 278 39.00 -5.32 -0.40
N GLU A 279 37.96 -5.18 -1.21
CA GLU A 279 37.71 -5.99 -2.42
C GLU A 279 37.61 -5.02 -3.62
N ASP A 280 38.52 -5.14 -4.58
CA ASP A 280 38.62 -4.27 -5.78
C ASP A 280 38.58 -2.75 -5.48
N GLY A 281 39.29 -2.31 -4.44
CA GLY A 281 39.36 -0.90 -4.06
C GLY A 281 38.14 -0.39 -3.28
N ARG A 282 37.18 -1.27 -2.96
CA ARG A 282 36.00 -0.96 -2.15
C ARG A 282 36.08 -1.65 -0.78
N LYS A 283 35.47 -1.04 0.24
CA LYS A 283 35.34 -1.66 1.56
C LYS A 283 34.23 -2.70 1.53
N LYS A 284 34.56 -3.94 1.87
CA LYS A 284 33.58 -5.02 2.00
C LYS A 284 32.89 -4.93 3.36
N LEU A 285 31.55 -4.99 3.35
CA LEU A 285 30.77 -5.07 4.59
C LEU A 285 31.04 -6.38 5.32
N ASN A 286 31.27 -6.29 6.62
CA ASN A 286 31.50 -7.43 7.48
C ASN A 286 30.22 -8.27 7.59
N THR A 287 30.38 -9.58 7.51
CA THR A 287 29.28 -10.56 7.60
C THR A 287 29.47 -11.50 8.79
N VAL A 288 28.47 -12.32 9.07
CA VAL A 288 28.58 -13.44 10.02
C VAL A 288 29.81 -14.32 9.69
N PHE A 289 30.06 -14.57 8.40
CA PHE A 289 31.22 -15.32 7.93
C PHE A 289 32.55 -14.59 8.18
N HIS A 290 32.60 -13.26 7.99
CA HIS A 290 33.80 -12.46 8.27
C HIS A 290 34.31 -12.65 9.69
N TYR A 291 33.41 -12.67 10.67
CA TYR A 291 33.73 -12.90 12.07
C TYR A 291 33.84 -14.38 12.45
N GLN A 292 33.59 -15.30 11.52
CA GLN A 292 33.60 -16.75 11.73
C GLN A 292 32.68 -17.19 12.88
N VAL A 293 31.52 -16.56 13.01
CA VAL A 293 30.55 -16.89 14.06
C VAL A 293 30.04 -18.33 13.85
N PRO A 294 30.21 -19.24 14.84
CA PRO A 294 29.84 -20.64 14.69
C PRO A 294 28.34 -20.89 14.91
N GLU A 295 27.87 -22.08 14.50
CA GLU A 295 26.53 -22.58 14.86
C GLU A 295 26.36 -22.60 16.39
N GLY A 296 25.24 -22.09 16.88
CA GLY A 296 24.91 -22.03 18.30
C GLY A 296 25.62 -20.92 19.08
N ALA A 297 26.33 -20.01 18.41
CA ALA A 297 27.04 -18.91 19.05
C ALA A 297 26.14 -18.06 19.96
N SER A 298 26.70 -17.60 21.08
CA SER A 298 26.01 -16.75 22.06
C SER A 298 26.32 -15.28 21.80
N LEU A 299 25.29 -14.48 21.54
CA LEU A 299 25.38 -13.03 21.33
C LEU A 299 24.50 -12.28 22.34
N ALA A 300 24.84 -11.03 22.62
CA ALA A 300 23.98 -10.10 23.35
C ALA A 300 23.72 -8.85 22.53
N MET A 301 22.46 -8.41 22.55
CA MET A 301 22.01 -7.14 21.98
C MET A 301 21.71 -6.14 23.10
N SER A 302 22.18 -4.91 22.94
CA SER A 302 21.97 -3.80 23.88
C SER A 302 21.61 -2.52 23.13
N MET A 303 20.93 -1.60 23.81
CA MET A 303 20.64 -0.27 23.25
C MET A 303 21.91 0.59 23.31
N LYS A 304 22.18 1.36 22.26
CA LYS A 304 23.28 2.33 22.26
C LYS A 304 23.00 3.50 23.20
N ASP A 305 24.03 3.96 23.89
CA ASP A 305 23.98 5.23 24.59
C ASP A 305 23.95 6.38 23.57
N LYS A 306 22.96 7.28 23.70
CA LYS A 306 22.69 8.41 22.76
C LYS A 306 23.83 9.45 22.60
N LYS A 307 25.05 9.16 23.07
CA LYS A 307 26.20 10.09 23.06
C LYS A 307 27.13 9.96 21.86
N GLU A 308 27.02 8.91 21.05
CA GLU A 308 27.82 8.76 19.81
C GLU A 308 26.92 8.83 18.58
N ASN A 309 26.69 10.04 18.07
CA ASN A 309 26.08 10.27 16.76
C ASN A 309 27.18 10.45 15.72
N THR A 310 27.39 9.46 14.85
CA THR A 310 27.50 9.58 13.37
C THR A 310 28.06 8.29 12.77
N LEU A 311 27.20 7.29 12.55
CA LEU A 311 27.44 6.26 11.54
C LEU A 311 26.36 6.41 10.47
N GLU A 312 26.78 6.67 9.23
CA GLU A 312 25.89 6.74 8.07
C GLU A 312 25.09 5.44 7.96
N ARG A 313 23.81 5.54 7.60
CA ARG A 313 22.96 4.37 7.41
C ARG A 313 23.57 3.46 6.36
N VAL A 314 23.56 2.15 6.60
CA VAL A 314 24.04 1.15 5.62
C VAL A 314 23.31 1.30 4.27
N LYS A 315 22.03 1.72 4.29
CA LYS A 315 21.22 1.99 3.09
C LYS A 315 21.60 3.28 2.34
N ASP A 316 22.33 4.19 2.99
CA ASP A 316 22.84 5.43 2.40
C ASP A 316 24.31 5.29 1.93
N LEU A 317 24.90 4.08 2.07
CA LEU A 317 26.27 3.81 1.66
C LEU A 317 26.39 3.77 0.13
N ASP A 318 27.33 4.56 -0.37
CA ASP A 318 27.68 4.67 -1.78
C ASP A 318 28.19 3.33 -2.34
N THR A 319 27.50 2.77 -3.33
CA THR A 319 27.87 1.52 -4.02
C THR A 319 29.20 1.64 -4.77
N GLU A 320 29.71 2.86 -4.98
CA GLU A 320 31.06 3.08 -5.50
C GLU A 320 32.14 2.78 -4.45
N LYS A 321 31.84 2.94 -3.16
CA LYS A 321 32.79 2.82 -2.04
C LYS A 321 32.67 1.50 -1.26
N TYR A 322 31.49 0.90 -1.26
CA TYR A 322 31.19 -0.29 -0.47
C TYR A 322 30.70 -1.44 -1.33
N VAL A 323 30.97 -2.67 -0.87
CA VAL A 323 30.51 -3.90 -1.53
C VAL A 323 30.03 -4.91 -0.48
N HIS A 324 29.04 -5.72 -0.84
CA HIS A 324 28.58 -6.83 -0.01
C HIS A 324 28.70 -8.17 -0.76
N LEU A 325 27.69 -8.56 -1.54
CA LEU A 325 27.70 -9.81 -2.31
C LEU A 325 27.91 -9.57 -3.81
N VAL A 326 27.32 -8.51 -4.33
CA VAL A 326 27.40 -8.17 -5.76
C VAL A 326 28.54 -7.19 -5.98
N LEU A 327 29.54 -7.58 -6.79
CA LEU A 327 30.53 -6.65 -7.30
C LEU A 327 29.87 -5.79 -8.40
N PRO A 328 30.01 -4.46 -8.39
CA PRO A 328 29.50 -3.57 -9.45
C PRO A 328 30.04 -3.81 -10.87
N HIS A 329 30.72 -4.93 -11.14
CA HIS A 329 31.17 -5.29 -12.48
C HIS A 329 30.10 -6.14 -13.17
N ASP A 330 29.15 -5.49 -13.84
CA ASP A 330 28.63 -5.97 -15.14
C ASP A 330 27.62 -5.03 -15.84
N GLU A 331 26.96 -4.09 -15.13
CA GLU A 331 25.96 -3.22 -15.78
C GLU A 331 26.59 -2.18 -16.76
N LEU A 332 27.85 -1.77 -16.52
CA LEU A 332 28.56 -0.80 -17.37
C LEU A 332 29.23 -1.40 -18.61
N ILE A 333 29.49 -2.71 -18.64
CA ILE A 333 30.11 -3.36 -19.81
C ILE A 333 29.05 -3.69 -20.87
N GLU A 334 27.81 -3.98 -20.47
CA GLU A 334 26.71 -4.12 -21.42
C GLU A 334 26.36 -2.78 -22.09
N THR A 335 26.39 -1.66 -21.39
CA THR A 335 26.04 -0.35 -21.97
C THR A 335 27.04 0.16 -23.01
N LYS A 336 28.33 -0.19 -22.93
CA LYS A 336 29.35 0.25 -23.92
C LYS A 336 29.49 -0.65 -25.16
N LYS A 337 28.99 -1.89 -25.15
CA LYS A 337 28.94 -2.76 -26.36
C LYS A 337 27.57 -2.80 -27.04
N SER A 338 26.55 -2.15 -26.48
CA SER A 338 25.16 -2.23 -26.96
C SER A 338 24.78 -1.28 -28.11
N HIS A 339 25.72 -0.54 -28.71
CA HIS A 339 25.38 0.27 -29.89
C HIS A 339 25.31 -0.52 -31.22
N ARG A 340 25.51 -1.86 -31.20
CA ARG A 340 25.35 -2.70 -32.42
C ARG A 340 24.59 -4.02 -32.28
N HIS A 341 23.99 -4.32 -31.13
CA HIS A 341 23.11 -5.50 -31.03
C HIS A 341 21.78 -5.16 -30.34
N SER A 342 20.75 -5.10 -31.19
CA SER A 342 19.33 -5.30 -30.92
C SER A 342 19.00 -5.84 -29.53
N HIS A 343 18.07 -5.17 -28.84
CA HIS A 343 17.33 -5.59 -27.65
C HIS A 343 16.70 -6.99 -27.78
N ARG A 344 17.51 -8.06 -27.75
CA ARG A 344 17.04 -9.40 -27.42
C ARG A 344 17.24 -9.58 -25.93
N LYS A 345 16.13 -9.61 -25.17
CA LYS A 345 16.15 -10.09 -23.78
C LYS A 345 16.84 -11.46 -23.79
N LYS A 346 18.02 -11.56 -23.16
CA LYS A 346 18.72 -12.84 -23.02
C LYS A 346 17.80 -13.76 -22.21
N VAL A 347 17.57 -14.98 -22.71
CA VAL A 347 16.76 -16.00 -22.02
C VAL A 347 17.33 -16.20 -20.63
N LEU A 348 16.48 -16.08 -19.60
CA LEU A 348 16.89 -16.27 -18.21
C LEU A 348 17.49 -17.68 -18.04
N PRO A 349 18.74 -17.80 -17.55
CA PRO A 349 19.33 -19.11 -17.30
C PRO A 349 18.45 -20.00 -16.42
N GLU A 350 18.38 -21.29 -16.74
CA GLU A 350 17.45 -22.26 -16.13
C GLU A 350 17.55 -22.31 -14.59
N ILE A 351 18.75 -22.19 -14.04
CA ILE A 351 18.99 -22.16 -12.58
C ILE A 351 18.21 -21.04 -11.87
N TYR A 352 18.07 -19.88 -12.51
CA TYR A 352 17.38 -18.73 -11.94
C TYR A 352 15.86 -18.88 -12.05
N LEU A 353 15.38 -19.46 -13.15
CA LEU A 353 13.97 -19.79 -13.30
C LEU A 353 13.50 -20.77 -12.22
N THR A 354 14.32 -21.77 -11.88
CA THR A 354 14.03 -22.73 -10.80
C THR A 354 13.90 -22.04 -9.43
N ARG A 355 14.70 -21.00 -9.15
CA ARG A 355 14.58 -20.21 -7.90
C ARG A 355 13.26 -19.43 -7.83
N LEU A 356 12.85 -18.82 -8.95
CA LEU A 356 11.55 -18.13 -9.06
C LEU A 356 10.40 -19.11 -8.87
N LEU A 357 10.45 -20.27 -9.54
CA LEU A 357 9.43 -21.32 -9.43
C LEU A 357 9.35 -21.92 -8.02
N SER A 358 10.48 -22.14 -7.37
CA SER A 358 10.53 -22.62 -5.97
C SER A 358 9.90 -21.62 -5.00
N THR A 359 10.20 -20.33 -5.18
CA THR A 359 9.60 -19.25 -4.38
C THR A 359 8.10 -19.17 -4.62
N LYS A 360 7.66 -19.19 -5.89
CA LYS A 360 6.24 -19.25 -6.27
C LYS A 360 5.54 -20.45 -5.62
N GLY A 361 6.10 -21.65 -5.76
CA GLY A 361 5.51 -22.88 -5.20
C GLY A 361 5.34 -22.82 -3.68
N THR A 362 6.30 -22.21 -2.97
CA THR A 362 6.22 -22.02 -1.51
C THR A 362 5.09 -21.07 -1.11
N LEU A 363 4.86 -20.02 -1.89
CA LEU A 363 3.88 -18.96 -1.59
C LEU A 363 2.48 -19.26 -2.13
N GLN A 364 2.33 -20.26 -3.00
CA GLN A 364 1.12 -20.53 -3.78
C GLN A 364 -0.13 -20.67 -2.90
N LYS A 365 -0.07 -21.44 -1.81
CA LYS A 365 -1.22 -21.63 -0.91
C LYS A 365 -1.69 -20.32 -0.27
N PHE A 366 -0.76 -19.50 0.23
CA PHE A 366 -1.09 -18.20 0.83
C PHE A 366 -1.73 -17.25 -0.19
N LEU A 367 -1.27 -17.30 -1.44
CA LEU A 367 -1.83 -16.53 -2.53
C LEU A 367 -3.26 -17.00 -2.88
N ASP A 368 -3.46 -18.31 -2.98
CA ASP A 368 -4.78 -18.90 -3.26
C ASP A 368 -5.80 -18.59 -2.16
N ASP A 369 -5.38 -18.67 -0.90
CA ASP A 369 -6.19 -18.31 0.26
C ASP A 369 -6.57 -16.82 0.24
N LEU A 370 -5.62 -15.94 -0.12
CA LEU A 370 -5.89 -14.51 -0.26
C LEU A 370 -6.86 -14.21 -1.41
N PHE A 371 -6.65 -14.77 -2.60
CA PHE A 371 -7.54 -14.56 -3.74
C PHE A 371 -8.92 -15.18 -3.49
N GLN A 372 -9.01 -16.30 -2.77
CA GLN A 372 -10.28 -16.84 -2.29
C GLN A 372 -10.98 -15.84 -1.37
N ALA A 373 -10.28 -15.27 -0.38
CA ALA A 373 -10.87 -14.32 0.55
C ALA A 373 -11.35 -13.04 -0.14
N ILE A 374 -10.58 -12.52 -1.11
CA ILE A 374 -10.96 -11.33 -1.89
C ILE A 374 -12.19 -11.58 -2.79
N LEU A 375 -12.24 -12.76 -3.43
CA LEU A 375 -13.24 -13.09 -4.47
C LEU A 375 -14.31 -14.06 -3.96
N SER A 376 -14.72 -13.91 -2.71
CA SER A 376 -15.82 -14.68 -2.11
C SER A 376 -16.79 -13.81 -1.33
N ILE A 377 -17.99 -14.34 -1.11
CA ILE A 377 -19.05 -13.67 -0.35
C ILE A 377 -19.21 -14.43 0.97
N PRO A 378 -18.83 -13.85 2.11
CA PRO A 378 -19.09 -14.45 3.42
C PRO A 378 -20.61 -14.53 3.66
N PRO A 379 -21.16 -15.70 4.04
CA PRO A 379 -22.60 -15.88 4.21
C PRO A 379 -23.17 -14.97 5.32
N ASP A 380 -22.41 -14.76 6.40
CA ASP A 380 -22.85 -13.96 7.55
C ASP A 380 -22.65 -12.45 7.35
N ARG A 381 -21.86 -12.04 6.34
CA ARG A 381 -21.55 -10.65 6.02
C ARG A 381 -21.42 -10.43 4.51
N PRO A 382 -22.54 -10.37 3.79
CA PRO A 382 -22.51 -10.03 2.37
C PRO A 382 -21.95 -8.62 2.14
N PRO A 383 -21.21 -8.36 1.04
CA PRO A 383 -20.63 -7.06 0.72
C PRO A 383 -21.68 -6.08 0.17
N LEU A 384 -22.49 -5.51 1.07
CA LEU A 384 -23.62 -4.63 0.73
C LEU A 384 -23.22 -3.47 -0.18
N ALA A 385 -22.10 -2.81 0.10
CA ALA A 385 -21.60 -1.69 -0.70
C ALA A 385 -21.20 -2.11 -2.12
N ILE A 386 -20.62 -3.31 -2.28
CA ILE A 386 -20.25 -3.84 -3.61
C ILE A 386 -21.52 -4.16 -4.40
N LYS A 387 -22.49 -4.83 -3.77
CA LYS A 387 -23.79 -5.13 -4.37
C LYS A 387 -24.48 -3.84 -4.82
N TYR A 388 -24.64 -2.88 -3.92
CA TYR A 388 -25.26 -1.59 -4.21
C TYR A 388 -24.58 -0.85 -5.38
N PHE A 389 -23.24 -0.84 -5.40
CA PHE A 389 -22.50 -0.17 -6.46
C PHE A 389 -22.55 -0.91 -7.80
N PHE A 390 -22.51 -2.24 -7.80
CA PHE A 390 -22.61 -3.04 -9.02
C PHE A 390 -24.01 -2.97 -9.64
N ASP A 391 -25.06 -2.98 -8.81
CA ASP A 391 -26.42 -2.74 -9.28
C ASP A 391 -26.57 -1.35 -9.89
N PHE A 392 -25.95 -0.33 -9.28
CA PHE A 392 -25.88 1.01 -9.87
C PHE A 392 -25.20 1.01 -11.25
N LEU A 393 -24.07 0.32 -11.42
CA LEU A 393 -23.39 0.22 -12.72
C LEU A 393 -24.28 -0.45 -13.78
N GLU A 394 -24.98 -1.53 -13.41
CA GLU A 394 -25.92 -2.23 -14.28
C GLU A 394 -27.09 -1.32 -14.68
N GLU A 395 -27.72 -0.64 -13.70
CA GLU A 395 -28.79 0.34 -13.94
C GLU A 395 -28.34 1.46 -14.89
N GLN A 396 -27.11 1.98 -14.73
CA GLN A 396 -26.59 3.03 -15.60
C GLN A 396 -26.26 2.55 -17.02
N ALA A 397 -25.86 1.28 -17.17
CA ALA A 397 -25.65 0.66 -18.47
C ALA A 397 -26.99 0.44 -19.19
N ASP A 398 -27.99 -0.08 -18.48
CA ASP A 398 -29.35 -0.30 -19.01
C ASP A 398 -29.99 0.99 -19.50
N LYS A 399 -29.91 2.08 -18.71
CA LYS A 399 -30.41 3.42 -19.09
C LYS A 399 -29.81 3.96 -20.39
N ARG A 400 -28.64 3.48 -20.79
CA ARG A 400 -27.89 3.91 -21.98
C ARG A 400 -27.90 2.85 -23.09
N GLY A 401 -28.64 1.75 -22.91
CA GLY A 401 -28.72 0.66 -23.89
C GLY A 401 -27.39 -0.08 -24.08
N ILE A 402 -26.51 -0.09 -23.07
CA ILE A 402 -25.24 -0.82 -23.11
C ILE A 402 -25.52 -2.27 -22.74
N THR A 403 -25.68 -3.13 -23.75
CA THR A 403 -26.02 -4.55 -23.58
C THR A 403 -24.81 -5.49 -23.61
N ASP A 404 -23.61 -4.98 -23.90
CA ASP A 404 -22.38 -5.77 -23.99
C ASP A 404 -21.89 -6.21 -22.60
N PRO A 405 -21.90 -7.52 -22.26
CA PRO A 405 -21.48 -8.02 -20.96
C PRO A 405 -20.02 -7.71 -20.64
N ASP A 406 -19.15 -7.65 -21.66
CA ASP A 406 -17.75 -7.31 -21.48
C ASP A 406 -17.58 -5.89 -20.94
N THR A 407 -18.43 -4.97 -21.38
CA THR A 407 -18.39 -3.58 -20.91
C THR A 407 -18.72 -3.50 -19.42
N LEU A 408 -19.76 -4.21 -18.97
CA LEU A 408 -20.12 -4.29 -17.55
C LEU A 408 -19.03 -4.97 -16.71
N HIS A 409 -18.43 -6.06 -17.21
CA HIS A 409 -17.30 -6.71 -16.56
C HIS A 409 -16.12 -5.73 -16.39
N ILE A 410 -15.83 -4.93 -17.41
CA ILE A 410 -14.77 -3.92 -17.37
C ILE A 410 -15.11 -2.83 -16.35
N TRP A 411 -16.34 -2.33 -16.30
CA TRP A 411 -16.75 -1.32 -15.32
C TRP A 411 -16.57 -1.81 -13.89
N LYS A 412 -17.08 -3.01 -13.58
CA LYS A 412 -16.93 -3.67 -12.26
C LYS A 412 -15.44 -3.83 -11.88
N THR A 413 -14.63 -4.30 -12.84
CA THR A 413 -13.19 -4.51 -12.67
C THR A 413 -12.44 -3.21 -12.41
N ASN A 414 -12.74 -2.17 -13.19
CA ASN A 414 -12.15 -0.85 -13.08
C ASN A 414 -12.60 -0.13 -11.79
N SER A 415 -13.79 -0.43 -11.26
CA SER A 415 -14.31 0.25 -10.07
C SER A 415 -13.82 -0.35 -8.74
N LEU A 416 -13.61 -1.67 -8.67
CA LEU A 416 -13.32 -2.36 -7.42
C LEU A 416 -11.95 -3.09 -7.46
N PRO A 417 -11.74 -4.20 -8.20
CA PRO A 417 -10.45 -4.90 -8.21
C PRO A 417 -9.24 -4.00 -8.49
N LEU A 418 -9.29 -3.20 -9.56
CA LEU A 418 -8.13 -2.40 -9.98
C LEU A 418 -7.90 -1.15 -9.12
N ARG A 419 -8.97 -0.55 -8.58
CA ARG A 419 -8.87 0.67 -7.77
C ARG A 419 -8.61 0.41 -6.30
N PHE A 420 -9.28 -0.59 -5.75
CA PHE A 420 -9.22 -0.91 -4.33
C PHE A 420 -8.25 -2.06 -4.07
N TRP A 421 -8.52 -3.26 -4.60
CA TRP A 421 -7.77 -4.46 -4.23
C TRP A 421 -6.30 -4.42 -4.67
N VAL A 422 -6.02 -4.07 -5.93
CA VAL A 422 -4.64 -3.90 -6.42
C VAL A 422 -3.87 -2.87 -5.57
N ASN A 423 -4.54 -1.78 -5.17
CA ASN A 423 -3.90 -0.76 -4.35
C ASN A 423 -3.57 -1.27 -2.93
N ILE A 424 -4.47 -2.04 -2.32
CA ILE A 424 -4.22 -2.69 -1.03
C ILE A 424 -3.11 -3.74 -1.13
N LEU A 425 -3.15 -4.60 -2.16
CA LEU A 425 -2.14 -5.64 -2.40
C LEU A 425 -0.73 -5.04 -2.57
N LYS A 426 -0.62 -3.93 -3.30
CA LYS A 426 0.66 -3.24 -3.49
C LYS A 426 1.07 -2.43 -2.27
N ASN A 427 0.13 -1.98 -1.43
CA ASN A 427 0.42 -1.09 -0.31
C ASN A 427 -0.11 -1.66 1.02
N PRO A 428 0.49 -2.77 1.51
CA PRO A 428 0.07 -3.39 2.77
C PRO A 428 0.20 -2.46 3.99
N GLN A 429 1.09 -1.47 3.95
CA GLN A 429 1.24 -0.45 4.98
C GLN A 429 0.01 0.46 5.13
N PHE A 430 -0.97 0.40 4.22
CA PHE A 430 -2.28 1.05 4.40
C PHE A 430 -3.17 0.33 5.39
N VAL A 431 -2.88 -0.94 5.68
CA VAL A 431 -3.71 -1.81 6.52
C VAL A 431 -2.96 -2.22 7.78
N PHE A 432 -1.65 -2.46 7.67
CA PHE A 432 -0.83 -2.97 8.76
C PHE A 432 0.31 -2.02 9.10
N ASP A 433 0.68 -1.99 10.38
CA ASP A 433 1.89 -1.34 10.87
C ASP A 433 3.09 -2.28 10.67
N ILE A 434 3.64 -2.26 9.46
CA ILE A 434 4.74 -3.10 9.01
C ILE A 434 5.78 -2.28 8.25
N ASP A 435 7.02 -2.79 8.22
CA ASP A 435 8.01 -2.32 7.28
C ASP A 435 7.75 -2.90 5.88
N LYS A 436 7.57 -2.02 4.90
CA LYS A 436 7.48 -2.41 3.49
C LYS A 436 8.84 -2.13 2.84
N THR A 437 9.62 -3.19 2.65
CA THR A 437 10.88 -3.10 1.90
C THR A 437 10.63 -3.02 0.39
N ASP A 438 11.56 -2.42 -0.34
CA ASP A 438 11.49 -2.35 -1.82
C ASP A 438 11.44 -3.75 -2.46
N HIS A 439 12.14 -4.73 -1.88
CA HIS A 439 12.07 -6.11 -2.36
C HIS A 439 10.69 -6.71 -2.16
N MET A 440 10.04 -6.44 -1.02
CA MET A 440 8.66 -6.85 -0.79
C MET A 440 7.71 -6.19 -1.79
N ASP A 441 7.88 -4.89 -2.07
CA ASP A 441 7.12 -4.18 -3.11
C ASP A 441 7.25 -4.85 -4.49
N ALA A 442 8.46 -5.28 -4.85
CA ALA A 442 8.72 -5.96 -6.11
C ALA A 442 8.00 -7.32 -6.21
N CYS A 443 7.97 -8.10 -5.12
CA CYS A 443 7.22 -9.36 -5.05
C CYS A 443 5.70 -9.11 -5.09
N LEU A 444 5.20 -8.13 -4.33
CA LEU A 444 3.78 -7.76 -4.32
C LEU A 444 3.31 -7.22 -5.67
N SER A 445 4.18 -6.54 -6.42
CA SER A 445 3.88 -6.09 -7.78
C SER A 445 3.68 -7.26 -8.76
N VAL A 446 4.42 -8.36 -8.60
CA VAL A 446 4.21 -9.60 -9.38
C VAL A 446 2.85 -10.23 -9.04
N ILE A 447 2.54 -10.34 -7.75
CA ILE A 447 1.26 -10.88 -7.26
C ILE A 447 0.08 -10.02 -7.72
N ALA A 448 0.20 -8.69 -7.59
CA ALA A 448 -0.82 -7.76 -8.04
C ALA A 448 -1.04 -7.84 -9.56
N GLN A 449 0.03 -8.04 -10.34
CA GLN A 449 -0.12 -8.25 -11.78
C GLN A 449 -0.87 -9.55 -12.10
N ALA A 450 -0.62 -10.65 -11.37
CA ALA A 450 -1.38 -11.88 -11.53
C ALA A 450 -2.88 -11.67 -11.20
N PHE A 451 -3.19 -10.88 -10.18
CA PHE A 451 -4.57 -10.50 -9.85
C PHE A 451 -5.23 -9.64 -10.96
N ILE A 452 -4.48 -8.70 -11.55
CA ILE A 452 -4.95 -7.89 -12.69
C ILE A 452 -5.26 -8.79 -13.89
N ASP A 453 -4.36 -9.71 -14.21
CA ASP A 453 -4.51 -10.65 -15.33
C ASP A 453 -5.71 -11.59 -15.11
N ALA A 454 -5.99 -11.98 -13.85
CA ALA A 454 -7.19 -12.74 -13.48
C ALA A 454 -8.50 -11.95 -13.68
N CYS A 455 -8.48 -10.62 -13.58
CA CYS A 455 -9.65 -9.79 -13.84
C CYS A 455 -9.85 -9.47 -15.34
N SER A 456 -8.86 -9.77 -16.19
CA SER A 456 -8.92 -9.49 -17.62
C SER A 456 -9.85 -10.47 -18.36
N ILE A 457 -10.63 -9.94 -19.30
CA ILE A 457 -11.45 -10.75 -20.21
C ILE A 457 -10.54 -11.46 -21.23
N SER A 458 -9.61 -10.72 -21.84
CA SER A 458 -8.73 -11.24 -22.89
C SER A 458 -7.82 -12.36 -22.40
N ASP A 459 -7.69 -13.42 -23.19
CA ASP A 459 -6.78 -14.52 -22.91
C ASP A 459 -5.32 -14.08 -22.84
N LEU A 460 -4.56 -14.79 -22.00
CA LEU A 460 -3.17 -14.49 -21.78
C LEU A 460 -2.36 -14.89 -23.01
N GLN A 461 -1.96 -13.90 -23.81
CA GLN A 461 -1.06 -14.14 -24.93
C GLN A 461 0.38 -14.27 -24.44
N LEU A 462 0.90 -15.49 -24.53
CA LEU A 462 2.27 -15.83 -24.13
C LEU A 462 3.13 -16.09 -25.36
N GLY A 463 4.27 -15.40 -25.42
CA GLY A 463 5.31 -15.58 -26.41
C GLY A 463 6.68 -15.63 -25.76
N LYS A 464 7.73 -15.80 -26.58
CA LYS A 464 9.12 -15.86 -26.08
C LYS A 464 9.57 -14.57 -25.38
N ASP A 465 8.97 -13.44 -25.71
CA ASP A 465 9.29 -12.12 -25.15
C ASP A 465 8.34 -11.69 -24.02
N SER A 466 7.42 -12.57 -23.60
CA SER A 466 6.51 -12.29 -22.49
C SER A 466 7.27 -12.04 -21.19
N PRO A 467 6.89 -11.02 -20.40
CA PRO A 467 7.47 -10.76 -19.09
C PRO A 467 7.45 -11.99 -18.18
N THR A 468 8.53 -12.23 -17.44
CA THR A 468 8.69 -13.40 -16.57
C THR A 468 7.61 -13.53 -15.51
N ASN A 469 7.11 -12.42 -14.96
CA ASN A 469 5.98 -12.43 -14.04
C ASN A 469 4.68 -12.99 -14.66
N LYS A 470 4.43 -12.72 -15.95
CA LYS A 470 3.29 -13.31 -16.68
C LYS A 470 3.46 -14.80 -16.91
N LEU A 471 4.69 -15.23 -17.24
CA LEU A 471 5.01 -16.65 -17.40
C LEU A 471 4.90 -17.42 -16.07
N LEU A 472 5.25 -16.78 -14.96
CA LEU A 472 5.30 -17.39 -13.63
C LEU A 472 3.93 -17.90 -13.17
N TYR A 473 2.88 -17.12 -13.38
CA TYR A 473 1.49 -17.43 -12.95
C TYR A 473 0.56 -17.86 -14.09
N ALA A 474 1.08 -18.02 -15.31
CA ALA A 474 0.30 -18.34 -16.51
C ALA A 474 -0.66 -19.52 -16.35
N LYS A 475 -0.26 -20.56 -15.61
CA LYS A 475 -1.05 -21.78 -15.42
C LYS A 475 -2.24 -21.58 -14.48
N GLU A 476 -2.12 -20.66 -13.53
CA GLU A 476 -3.15 -20.39 -12.51
C GLU A 476 -4.18 -19.36 -12.97
N ILE A 477 -3.82 -18.45 -13.89
CA ILE A 477 -4.71 -17.37 -14.38
C ILE A 477 -6.08 -17.87 -14.84
N PRO A 478 -6.23 -18.97 -15.62
CA PRO A 478 -7.54 -19.43 -16.06
C PRO A 478 -8.50 -19.78 -14.91
N GLU A 479 -7.99 -20.39 -13.83
CA GLU A 479 -8.81 -20.72 -12.66
C GLU A 479 -9.17 -19.47 -11.86
N TYR A 480 -8.24 -18.51 -11.72
CA TYR A 480 -8.54 -17.22 -11.10
C TYR A 480 -9.58 -16.42 -11.90
N LYS A 481 -9.51 -16.42 -13.24
CA LYS A 481 -10.52 -15.80 -14.11
C LYS A 481 -11.91 -16.39 -13.87
N LYS A 482 -12.01 -17.71 -13.81
CA LYS A 482 -13.27 -18.41 -13.51
C LYS A 482 -13.83 -17.98 -12.15
N ARG A 483 -12.96 -17.80 -11.15
CA ARG A 483 -13.37 -17.30 -9.83
C ARG A 483 -13.90 -15.88 -9.87
N VAL A 484 -13.25 -14.97 -10.60
CA VAL A 484 -13.74 -13.58 -10.80
C VAL A 484 -15.12 -13.58 -11.45
N GLN A 485 -15.31 -14.37 -12.51
CA GLN A 485 -16.61 -14.49 -13.18
C GLN A 485 -17.69 -15.04 -12.24
N CYS A 486 -17.36 -16.06 -11.46
CA CYS A 486 -18.28 -16.63 -10.46
C CYS A 486 -18.64 -15.60 -9.38
N TYR A 487 -17.67 -14.85 -8.88
CA TYR A 487 -17.88 -13.79 -7.89
C TYR A 487 -18.83 -12.70 -8.41
N TYR A 488 -18.62 -12.20 -9.63
CA TYR A 488 -19.53 -11.21 -10.23
C TYR A 488 -20.94 -11.75 -10.45
N LYS A 489 -21.07 -13.01 -10.86
CA LYS A 489 -22.37 -13.67 -10.99
C LYS A 489 -23.08 -13.80 -9.64
N GLN A 490 -22.37 -14.23 -8.60
CA GLN A 490 -22.93 -14.35 -7.26
C GLN A 490 -23.42 -13.00 -6.71
N ILE A 491 -22.66 -11.91 -6.91
CA ILE A 491 -23.11 -10.56 -6.54
C ILE A 491 -24.37 -10.17 -7.31
N GLN A 492 -24.42 -10.47 -8.61
CA GLN A 492 -25.60 -10.15 -9.42
C GLN A 492 -26.85 -10.90 -8.91
N GLU A 493 -26.71 -12.17 -8.53
CA GLU A 493 -27.77 -13.02 -8.01
C GLU A 493 -28.20 -12.68 -6.57
N MET A 494 -27.43 -11.87 -5.84
CA MET A 494 -27.85 -11.39 -4.52
C MET A 494 -29.14 -10.56 -4.62
N PRO A 495 -30.00 -10.59 -3.58
CA PRO A 495 -31.15 -9.70 -3.50
C PRO A 495 -30.74 -8.23 -3.67
N PRO A 496 -31.50 -7.43 -4.45
CA PRO A 496 -31.22 -6.01 -4.60
C PRO A 496 -31.37 -5.30 -3.25
N LEU A 497 -30.46 -4.36 -2.98
CA LEU A 497 -30.46 -3.59 -1.74
C LEU A 497 -31.28 -2.31 -1.93
N SER A 498 -32.20 -2.02 -1.01
CA SER A 498 -32.93 -0.75 -1.04
C SER A 498 -32.04 0.45 -0.67
N GLU A 499 -32.40 1.65 -1.14
CA GLU A 499 -31.68 2.87 -0.74
C GLU A 499 -31.72 3.09 0.78
N GLN A 500 -32.82 2.74 1.43
CA GLN A 500 -32.96 2.86 2.89
C GLN A 500 -31.96 1.97 3.65
N GLU A 501 -31.80 0.71 3.22
CA GLU A 501 -30.85 -0.22 3.86
C GLU A 501 -29.41 0.26 3.66
N MET A 502 -29.07 0.73 2.46
CA MET A 502 -27.74 1.26 2.19
C MET A 502 -27.45 2.53 2.99
N ASN A 503 -28.41 3.45 3.06
CA ASN A 503 -28.26 4.69 3.83
C ASN A 503 -28.14 4.39 5.32
N ALA A 504 -28.88 3.41 5.84
CA ALA A 504 -28.71 2.96 7.22
C ALA A 504 -27.31 2.39 7.49
N HIS A 505 -26.76 1.60 6.57
CA HIS A 505 -25.38 1.10 6.66
C HIS A 505 -24.35 2.24 6.64
N LEU A 506 -24.49 3.20 5.74
CA LEU A 506 -23.61 4.37 5.63
C LEU A 506 -23.72 5.32 6.83
N ALA A 507 -24.91 5.48 7.39
CA ALA A 507 -25.13 6.28 8.59
C ALA A 507 -24.44 5.64 9.81
N GLU A 508 -24.45 4.31 9.92
CA GLU A 508 -23.74 3.60 10.97
C GLU A 508 -22.22 3.78 10.85
N GLU A 509 -21.64 3.64 9.65
CA GLU A 509 -20.22 3.89 9.43
C GLU A 509 -19.84 5.37 9.70
N SER A 510 -20.72 6.31 9.33
CA SER A 510 -20.54 7.75 9.63
C SER A 510 -20.52 8.01 11.14
N ARG A 511 -21.39 7.32 11.90
CA ARG A 511 -21.50 7.45 13.36
C ARG A 511 -20.29 6.84 14.06
N LYS A 512 -19.83 5.69 13.59
CA LYS A 512 -18.75 4.91 14.20
C LYS A 512 -17.40 5.63 14.20
N TYR A 513 -17.08 6.34 13.12
CA TYR A 513 -15.83 7.11 13.00
C TYR A 513 -16.05 8.62 13.14
N ARG A 514 -17.13 9.01 13.84
CA ARG A 514 -17.36 10.41 14.17
C ARG A 514 -16.23 10.92 15.06
N ASN A 515 -15.70 12.09 14.76
CA ASN A 515 -14.58 12.75 15.45
C ASN A 515 -13.20 12.10 15.26
N GLU A 516 -13.05 11.09 14.41
CA GLU A 516 -11.73 10.53 14.05
C GLU A 516 -10.93 11.46 13.12
N PHE A 517 -11.61 12.39 12.45
CA PHE A 517 -11.01 13.30 11.47
C PHE A 517 -11.23 14.76 11.84
N ASN A 518 -10.21 15.60 11.62
CA ASN A 518 -10.34 17.05 11.72
C ASN A 518 -11.02 17.60 10.45
N THR A 519 -12.35 17.75 10.51
CA THR A 519 -13.15 18.27 9.40
C THR A 519 -12.88 19.75 9.13
N ASN A 520 -12.53 20.54 10.15
CA ASN A 520 -12.27 21.98 9.98
C ASN A 520 -11.01 22.24 9.14
N LEU A 521 -9.95 21.45 9.38
CA LEU A 521 -8.75 21.52 8.54
C LEU A 521 -9.07 21.13 7.09
N ALA A 522 -9.85 20.05 6.90
CA ALA A 522 -10.26 19.65 5.55
C ALA A 522 -11.09 20.73 4.84
N LEU A 523 -12.02 21.37 5.54
CA LEU A 523 -12.82 22.49 5.02
C LEU A 523 -11.96 23.69 4.63
N THR A 524 -10.96 24.01 5.46
CA THR A 524 -10.01 25.10 5.19
C THR A 524 -9.18 24.83 3.94
N GLU A 525 -8.70 23.59 3.77
CA GLU A 525 -7.96 23.22 2.56
C GLU A 525 -8.85 23.18 1.30
N ILE A 526 -10.13 22.80 1.42
CA ILE A 526 -11.07 22.92 0.29
C ILE A 526 -11.33 24.39 -0.05
N TYR A 527 -11.43 25.25 0.96
CA TYR A 527 -11.61 26.69 0.77
C TYR A 527 -10.44 27.29 -0.02
N ASN A 528 -9.20 26.83 0.20
CA ASN A 528 -8.04 27.28 -0.59
C ASN A 528 -8.23 27.07 -2.11
N TYR A 529 -8.83 25.95 -2.52
CA TYR A 529 -9.20 25.73 -3.92
C TYR A 529 -10.33 26.67 -4.36
N ALA A 530 -11.34 26.86 -3.51
CA ALA A 530 -12.47 27.73 -3.82
C ALA A 530 -12.03 29.20 -4.01
N LYS A 531 -11.11 29.68 -3.18
CA LYS A 531 -10.48 30.99 -3.31
C LYS A 531 -9.65 31.09 -4.60
N ARG A 532 -8.79 30.11 -4.87
CA ARG A 532 -7.91 30.12 -6.04
C ARG A 532 -8.68 30.21 -7.36
N TYR A 533 -9.84 29.56 -7.45
CA TYR A 533 -10.67 29.51 -8.66
C TYR A 533 -11.99 30.25 -8.50
N ARG A 534 -12.02 31.28 -7.65
CA ARG A 534 -13.24 32.04 -7.31
C ARG A 534 -14.04 32.46 -8.53
N ASN A 535 -13.42 33.17 -9.46
CA ASN A 535 -14.11 33.73 -10.63
C ASN A 535 -14.77 32.62 -11.46
N GLN A 536 -14.07 31.50 -11.66
CA GLN A 536 -14.58 30.35 -12.41
C GLN A 536 -15.74 29.68 -11.67
N VAL A 537 -15.66 29.55 -10.35
CA VAL A 537 -16.74 29.00 -9.52
C VAL A 537 -17.97 29.92 -9.55
N VAL A 538 -17.81 31.24 -9.41
CA VAL A 538 -18.90 32.21 -9.48
C VAL A 538 -19.58 32.16 -10.84
N ASN A 539 -18.81 32.22 -11.93
CA ASN A 539 -19.33 32.15 -13.29
C ASN A 539 -20.11 30.84 -13.53
N ALA A 540 -19.61 29.71 -13.01
CA ALA A 540 -20.30 28.43 -13.11
C ALA A 540 -21.60 28.39 -12.29
N LEU A 541 -21.62 29.01 -11.11
CA LEU A 541 -22.83 29.13 -10.27
C LEU A 541 -23.88 30.05 -10.90
N GLU A 542 -23.47 31.09 -11.62
CA GLU A 542 -24.39 31.97 -12.36
C GLU A 542 -24.96 31.31 -13.62
N ALA A 543 -24.14 30.51 -14.31
CA ALA A 543 -24.57 29.73 -15.48
C ALA A 543 -25.56 28.62 -15.11
N ASN A 544 -25.47 28.05 -13.90
CA ASN A 544 -26.39 27.02 -13.43
C ASN A 544 -27.75 27.62 -12.99
N PRO A 545 -28.88 27.29 -13.65
CA PRO A 545 -30.18 27.91 -13.37
C PRO A 545 -30.67 27.72 -11.93
N THR A 546 -30.38 26.56 -11.33
CA THR A 546 -30.81 26.23 -9.96
C THR A 546 -29.95 26.95 -8.93
N ALA A 547 -28.64 27.03 -9.16
CA ALA A 547 -27.71 27.77 -8.30
C ALA A 547 -27.98 29.28 -8.33
N ARG A 548 -28.28 29.83 -9.51
CA ARG A 548 -28.71 31.24 -9.67
C ARG A 548 -30.02 31.53 -8.94
N ARG A 549 -31.03 30.66 -9.09
CA ARG A 549 -32.33 30.81 -8.40
C ARG A 549 -32.19 30.81 -6.86
N THR A 550 -31.25 30.02 -6.33
CA THR A 550 -31.00 29.90 -4.89
C THR A 550 -29.91 30.82 -4.37
N GLN A 551 -29.43 31.76 -5.22
CA GLN A 551 -28.44 32.79 -4.89
C GLN A 551 -27.14 32.19 -4.31
N LEU A 552 -26.68 31.05 -4.83
CA LEU A 552 -25.49 30.37 -4.31
C LEU A 552 -24.20 31.15 -4.59
N HIS A 553 -24.14 31.89 -5.70
CA HIS A 553 -23.01 32.79 -6.00
C HIS A 553 -22.87 33.87 -4.92
N HIS A 554 -23.96 34.54 -4.53
CA HIS A 554 -23.94 35.54 -3.46
C HIS A 554 -23.53 34.95 -2.10
N LYS A 555 -24.01 33.75 -1.76
CA LYS A 555 -23.61 33.05 -0.53
C LYS A 555 -22.14 32.66 -0.55
N PHE A 556 -21.62 32.25 -1.70
CA PHE A 556 -20.20 31.93 -1.87
C PHE A 556 -19.33 33.18 -1.72
N GLU A 557 -19.74 34.28 -2.32
CA GLU A 557 -19.07 35.58 -2.17
C GLU A 557 -19.07 36.09 -0.71
N GLN A 558 -20.18 35.87 0.01
CA GLN A 558 -20.25 36.16 1.45
C GLN A 558 -19.23 35.35 2.27
N VAL A 559 -19.02 34.06 1.94
CA VAL A 559 -17.98 33.25 2.58
C VAL A 559 -16.60 33.87 2.35
N ILE A 560 -16.29 34.27 1.12
CA ILE A 560 -14.99 34.87 0.80
C ILE A 560 -14.79 36.18 1.57
N ALA A 561 -15.78 37.06 1.59
CA ALA A 561 -15.71 38.32 2.33
C ALA A 561 -15.47 38.13 3.83
N LEU A 562 -16.09 37.12 4.45
CA LEU A 562 -15.94 36.81 5.87
C LEU A 562 -14.57 36.22 6.22
N VAL A 563 -14.05 35.33 5.36
CA VAL A 563 -12.75 34.68 5.60
C VAL A 563 -11.59 35.64 5.34
N GLU A 564 -11.68 36.50 4.33
CA GLU A 564 -10.61 37.42 3.94
C GLU A 564 -10.62 38.76 4.69
N ASP A 565 -11.63 39.01 5.52
CA ASP A 565 -11.78 40.25 6.32
C ASP A 565 -11.74 41.52 5.42
N ASN A 566 -12.17 41.38 4.16
CA ASN A 566 -12.02 42.42 3.14
C ASN A 566 -13.18 42.41 2.13
N ILE A 567 -14.20 43.23 2.40
CA ILE A 567 -15.43 43.37 1.60
C ILE A 567 -15.14 43.91 0.17
N TYR A 568 -13.92 44.42 -0.07
CA TYR A 568 -13.50 45.01 -1.33
C TYR A 568 -13.00 44.02 -2.38
N GLU A 569 -12.78 42.74 -2.04
CA GLU A 569 -12.42 41.74 -3.04
C GLU A 569 -13.62 41.25 -3.86
N CYS A 570 -14.86 41.55 -3.48
CA CYS A 570 -16.10 41.21 -4.22
C CYS A 570 -16.37 42.10 -5.44
N CYS A 571 -15.35 42.37 -6.25
CA CYS A 571 -15.52 43.09 -7.51
C CYS A 571 -15.70 42.09 -8.66
N SER A 572 -16.90 42.03 -9.21
CA SER A 572 -17.17 41.45 -10.52
C SER A 572 -16.46 42.28 -11.59
N GLU A 573 -15.60 41.66 -12.40
CA GLU A 573 -15.14 42.27 -13.66
C GLU A 573 -16.35 42.33 -14.60
N ALA A 574 -16.75 43.56 -14.94
CA ALA A 574 -17.94 43.87 -15.73
C ALA A 574 -17.77 43.57 -17.22
#